data_AF-A0A8X6GMR3-F1
#
_entry.id   AF-A0A8X6GMR3-F1
#
_cell.length_a   1.000
_cell.length_b   1.000
_cell.length_c   1.000
_cell.angle_alpha   90.00
_cell.angle_beta   90.00
_cell.angle_gamma   90.00
#
_symmetry.space_group_name_H-M   'P 1'
#
loop_
_entity.id
_entity.type
_entity.pdbx_description
1 polymer ?
#
loop_
_entity_poly.entity_id
_entity_poly.type
_entity_poly.pdbx_seq_one_letter_code
_entity_poly.pdbx_strand_id
1 'polypeptide(L)'
;MLLIANSSLALLHFTRPEEPRVKNPRFSLEEVITGEYEPRIFNGSWISDTEVTFRDPDGAIVIYNARTAEKTIIVNNITLVSNYV
;
A
#
# COMPACT_ATOMS: atom_id res chain seq x y z
N MET A 1 29.02 40.63 36.24
CA MET A 1 29.03 39.31 35.56
C MET A 1 27.64 38.67 35.69
N LEU A 2 26.60 39.27 35.09
CA LEU A 2 25.21 38.75 35.09
C LEU A 2 24.48 39.12 33.78
N LEU A 3 24.86 40.26 33.17
CA LEU A 3 24.31 40.73 31.89
C LEU A 3 24.68 39.83 30.69
N ILE A 4 25.86 39.22 30.70
CA ILE A 4 26.41 38.39 29.62
C ILE A 4 25.78 36.98 29.56
N ALA A 5 25.22 36.50 30.67
CA ALA A 5 24.58 35.18 30.74
C ALA A 5 23.19 35.20 30.07
N ASN A 6 22.42 36.27 30.27
CA ASN A 6 21.07 36.41 29.71
C ASN A 6 21.06 36.63 28.19
N SER A 7 22.02 37.39 27.65
CA SER A 7 22.16 37.59 26.21
C SER A 7 22.60 36.31 25.48
N SER A 8 23.47 35.50 26.08
CA SER A 8 23.89 34.20 25.55
C SER A 8 22.73 33.18 25.50
N LEU A 9 21.88 33.15 26.54
CA LEU A 9 20.67 32.33 26.59
C LEU A 9 19.61 32.75 25.57
N ALA A 10 19.43 34.06 25.37
CA ALA A 10 18.54 34.59 24.35
C ALA A 10 19.03 34.25 22.93
N LEU A 11 20.35 34.37 22.68
CA LEU A 11 20.97 33.99 21.41
C LEU A 11 20.75 32.50 21.12
N LEU A 12 20.97 31.63 22.10
CA LEU A 12 20.76 30.18 21.97
C LEU A 12 19.30 29.79 21.72
N HIS A 13 18.33 30.60 22.18
CA HIS A 13 16.91 30.37 21.90
C HIS A 13 16.53 30.78 20.46
N PHE A 14 17.12 31.87 19.95
CA PHE A 14 16.85 32.39 18.61
C PHE A 14 17.61 31.65 17.50
N THR A 15 18.73 30.99 17.81
CA THR A 15 19.55 30.26 16.82
C THR A 15 19.28 28.75 16.80
N ARG A 16 18.25 28.26 17.49
CA ARG A 16 17.90 26.83 17.37
C ARG A 16 17.52 26.58 15.92
N PRO A 17 18.21 25.69 15.19
CA PRO A 17 17.75 25.31 13.87
C PRO A 17 16.34 24.75 14.06
N GLU A 18 15.34 25.31 13.36
CA GLU A 18 14.03 24.67 13.28
C GLU A 18 14.31 23.25 12.81
N GLU A 19 13.90 22.24 13.59
CA GLU A 19 13.89 20.87 13.10
C GLU A 19 13.19 20.88 11.73
N PRO A 20 13.70 20.14 10.72
CA PRO A 20 13.05 20.07 9.45
C PRO A 20 11.56 19.77 9.67
N ARG A 21 10.69 20.69 9.25
CA ARG A 21 9.22 20.57 9.44
C ARG A 21 8.67 19.26 8.83
N VAL A 22 9.45 18.64 7.95
CA VAL A 22 9.18 17.37 7.30
C VAL A 22 10.07 16.31 7.96
N LYS A 23 9.45 15.37 8.68
CA LYS A 23 10.15 14.28 9.38
C LYS A 23 10.42 13.05 8.50
N ASN A 24 9.64 12.89 7.41
CA ASN A 24 9.68 11.74 6.52
C ASN A 24 9.85 12.17 5.06
N PRO A 25 10.39 11.30 4.18
CA PRO A 25 10.36 11.52 2.74
C PRO A 25 8.95 11.88 2.26
N ARG A 26 8.87 12.83 1.32
CA ARG A 26 7.61 13.16 0.66
C ARG A 26 7.39 12.17 -0.47
N PHE A 27 6.11 11.91 -0.78
CA PHE A 27 5.76 11.20 -2.00
C PHE A 27 6.23 11.98 -3.22
N SER A 28 6.84 11.29 -4.18
CA SER A 28 7.08 11.86 -5.51
C SER A 28 5.76 11.91 -6.30
N LEU A 29 5.68 12.81 -7.30
CA LEU A 29 4.53 12.81 -8.20
C LEU A 29 4.42 11.47 -8.94
N GLU A 30 5.55 10.88 -9.30
CA GLU A 30 5.63 9.57 -9.95
C GLU A 30 4.97 8.48 -9.10
N GLU A 31 5.35 8.37 -7.83
CA GLU A 31 4.75 7.44 -6.86
C GLU A 31 3.23 7.58 -6.74
N VAL A 32 2.72 8.80 -6.85
CA VAL A 32 1.28 9.09 -6.79
C VAL A 32 0.57 8.66 -8.07
N ILE A 33 1.12 8.98 -9.25
CA ILE A 33 0.47 8.69 -10.54
C ILE A 33 0.58 7.22 -10.95
N THR A 34 1.63 6.52 -10.52
CA THR A 34 1.80 5.08 -10.76
C THR A 34 0.97 4.25 -9.79
N GLY A 35 0.44 4.88 -8.73
CA GLY A 35 -0.26 4.17 -7.68
C GLY A 35 0.67 3.23 -6.91
N GLU A 36 1.95 3.58 -6.75
CA GLU A 36 2.94 2.73 -6.08
C GLU A 36 2.50 2.28 -4.68
N TYR A 37 1.71 3.13 -4.02
CA TYR A 37 1.15 2.90 -2.69
C TYR A 37 -0.34 2.56 -2.72
N GLU A 38 -0.92 2.21 -3.87
CA GLU A 38 -2.30 1.75 -3.93
C GLU A 38 -2.43 0.39 -3.22
N PRO A 39 -3.38 0.26 -2.28
CA PRO A 39 -3.58 -1.01 -1.60
C PRO A 39 -4.11 -2.03 -2.58
N ARG A 40 -3.65 -3.28 -2.46
CA ARG A 40 -4.27 -4.40 -3.17
C ARG A 40 -5.67 -4.62 -2.63
N ILE A 41 -6.67 -4.20 -3.40
CA ILE A 41 -8.08 -4.44 -3.10
C ILE A 41 -8.36 -5.93 -3.33
N PHE A 42 -9.09 -6.55 -2.39
CA PHE A 42 -9.52 -7.93 -2.55
C PHE A 42 -10.37 -8.06 -3.83
N ASN A 43 -9.95 -8.94 -4.73
CA ASN A 43 -10.49 -9.11 -6.09
C ASN A 43 -11.45 -10.30 -6.19
N GLY A 44 -12.18 -10.59 -5.11
CA GLY A 44 -13.04 -11.76 -4.99
C GLY A 44 -14.39 -11.48 -4.36
N SER A 45 -15.20 -12.52 -4.27
CA SER A 45 -16.50 -12.50 -3.61
C SER A 45 -16.73 -13.81 -2.88
N TRP A 46 -17.43 -13.73 -1.74
CA TRP A 46 -18.00 -14.92 -1.13
C TRP A 46 -19.10 -15.49 -2.03
N ILE A 47 -19.16 -16.81 -2.14
CA ILE A 47 -20.19 -17.55 -2.89
C ILE A 47 -20.97 -18.52 -2.01
N SER A 48 -20.45 -18.81 -0.82
CA SER A 48 -21.13 -19.52 0.26
C SER A 48 -20.53 -19.12 1.61
N ASP A 49 -21.04 -19.69 2.71
CA ASP A 49 -20.50 -19.48 4.06
C ASP A 49 -19.05 -19.97 4.22
N THR A 50 -18.60 -20.84 3.31
CA THR A 50 -17.27 -21.45 3.38
C THR A 50 -16.43 -21.21 2.15
N GLU A 51 -17.00 -20.72 1.05
CA GLU A 51 -16.29 -20.61 -0.21
C GLU A 51 -16.22 -19.18 -0.70
N VAL A 52 -15.02 -18.82 -1.14
CA VAL A 52 -14.71 -17.53 -1.72
C VAL A 52 -14.10 -17.75 -3.10
N THR A 53 -14.58 -16.99 -4.09
CA THR A 53 -13.99 -16.96 -5.42
C THR A 53 -13.13 -15.72 -5.58
N PHE A 54 -11.96 -15.86 -6.21
CA PHE A 54 -11.07 -14.76 -6.52
C PHE A 54 -10.17 -15.11 -7.70
N ARG A 55 -9.49 -14.10 -8.27
CA ARG A 55 -8.44 -14.30 -9.26
C ARG A 55 -7.09 -14.46 -8.56
N ASP A 56 -6.41 -15.57 -8.81
CA ASP A 56 -5.11 -15.86 -8.22
C ASP A 56 -3.96 -15.08 -8.92
N PRO A 57 -2.72 -15.14 -8.39
CA PRO A 57 -1.58 -14.42 -8.97
C PRO A 57 -1.25 -14.79 -10.42
N ASP A 58 -1.59 -16.00 -10.86
CA ASP A 58 -1.34 -16.49 -12.22
C ASP A 58 -2.48 -16.10 -13.18
N GLY A 59 -3.52 -15.42 -12.67
CA GLY A 59 -4.66 -14.94 -13.44
C GLY A 59 -5.80 -15.96 -13.55
N ALA A 60 -5.69 -17.12 -12.91
CA ALA A 60 -6.75 -18.13 -12.89
C ALA A 60 -7.89 -17.72 -11.96
N ILE A 61 -9.12 -18.10 -12.30
CA ILE A 61 -10.27 -17.95 -11.40
C ILE A 61 -10.36 -19.21 -10.55
N VAL A 62 -10.35 -19.04 -9.24
CA VAL A 62 -10.35 -20.14 -8.28
C VAL A 62 -11.53 -20.03 -7.32
N ILE A 63 -11.98 -21.17 -6.80
CA ILE A 63 -12.75 -21.28 -5.56
C ILE A 63 -11.80 -21.73 -4.47
N TYR A 64 -11.85 -21.07 -3.32
CA TYR A 64 -11.15 -21.47 -2.12
C TYR A 64 -12.16 -21.75 -1.02
N ASN A 65 -12.04 -22.91 -0.38
CA ASN A 65 -12.84 -23.26 0.78
C ASN A 65 -12.09 -22.84 2.06
N ALA A 66 -12.58 -21.82 2.75
CA ALA A 66 -11.99 -21.28 3.97
C ALA A 66 -12.05 -22.25 5.17
N ARG A 67 -12.87 -23.31 5.10
CA ARG A 67 -12.95 -24.34 6.15
C ARG A 67 -11.92 -25.45 5.94
N THR A 68 -11.74 -25.93 4.71
CA THR A 68 -10.86 -27.07 4.40
C THR A 68 -9.48 -26.64 3.87
N ALA A 69 -9.33 -25.36 3.53
CA ALA A 69 -8.19 -24.79 2.82
C ALA A 69 -7.95 -25.39 1.41
N GLU A 70 -8.93 -26.09 0.87
CA GLU A 70 -8.87 -26.62 -0.49
C GLU A 70 -9.10 -25.51 -1.52
N LYS A 71 -8.39 -25.62 -2.65
CA LYS A 71 -8.48 -24.71 -3.77
C LYS A 71 -8.82 -25.49 -5.04
N THR A 72 -9.80 -25.00 -5.79
CA THR A 72 -10.20 -25.56 -7.09
C THR A 72 -10.10 -24.48 -8.15
N ILE A 73 -9.42 -24.78 -9.26
CA ILE A 73 -9.35 -23.88 -10.41
C ILE A 73 -10.61 -24.09 -11.25
N ILE A 74 -11.38 -23.02 -11.49
CA ILE A 74 -12.56 -23.05 -12.36
C ILE A 74 -12.18 -22.65 -13.79
N VAL A 75 -11.35 -21.61 -13.93
CA VAL A 75 -10.90 -21.10 -15.23
C VAL A 75 -9.40 -20.93 -15.18
N ASN A 76 -8.69 -21.61 -16.08
CA ASN A 76 -7.26 -21.42 -16.28
C ASN A 76 -7.01 -20.27 -17.28
N ASN A 77 -5.89 -19.56 -17.14
CA ASN A 77 -5.49 -18.43 -17.99
C ASN A 77 -5.33 -18.80 -19.49
N ILE A 78 -5.40 -20.08 -19.85
CA ILE A 78 -5.15 -20.58 -21.22
C ILE A 78 -6.32 -20.33 -22.20
N THR A 79 -7.45 -19.75 -21.79
CA THR A 79 -8.66 -19.74 -22.64
C THR A 79 -9.42 -18.42 -22.70
N LEU A 80 -8.74 -17.32 -23.02
CA LEU A 80 -9.37 -16.19 -23.71
C LEU A 80 -8.45 -15.68 -24.84
N VAL A 81 -8.06 -16.56 -25.77
CA VAL A 81 -7.72 -16.10 -27.12
C VAL A 81 -9.03 -15.59 -27.72
N SER A 82 -9.22 -14.28 -27.64
CA SER A 82 -10.36 -13.64 -28.27
C SER A 82 -10.16 -13.74 -29.79
N ASN A 83 -10.88 -14.66 -30.44
CA ASN A 83 -10.99 -14.69 -31.89
C ASN A 83 -11.87 -13.53 -32.33
N TYR A 84 -11.33 -12.31 -32.32
CA TYR A 84 -11.84 -11.25 -33.16
C TYR A 84 -11.12 -11.33 -34.50
N VAL A 85 -11.88 -11.77 -35.51
CA VAL A 85 -11.54 -11.70 -36.94
C VAL A 85 -11.71 -10.26 -37.41
#